data_AF-A0A2W4RKZ0-F1
#
_entry.id   AF-A0A2W4RKZ0-F1
#
_cell.length_a   1.000
_cell.length_b   1.000
_cell.length_c   1.000
_cell.angle_alpha   90.00
_cell.angle_beta   90.00
_cell.angle_gamma   90.00
#
_symmetry.space_group_name_H-M   'P 1'
#
loop_
_entity.id
_entity.type
_entity.pdbx_description
1 polymer ?
#
loop_
_entity_poly.entity_id
_entity_poly.type
_entity_poly.pdbx_seq_one_letter_code
_entity_poly.pdbx_strand_id
1 'polypeptide(L)' 'MRDEFEALIRRGAEVRGLSLSAAVVDRLAGYLDILAFWNRRINLTAFDLARPSEAAIARLVLEPAEASVFVRPVDRYG' A
#
# COMPACT_ATOMS: atom_id res chain seq x y z
N MET A 1 -8.40 4.28 10.85
CA MET A 1 -8.07 3.93 9.45
C MET A 1 -6.58 3.68 9.30
N ARG A 2 -5.71 4.61 9.68
CA ARG A 2 -4.25 4.38 9.68
C ARG A 2 -3.80 3.07 10.32
N ASP A 3 -4.20 2.81 11.56
CA ASP A 3 -3.83 1.57 12.29
C ASP A 3 -4.32 0.30 11.58
N GLU A 4 -5.47 0.38 10.91
CA GLU A 4 -6.04 -0.72 10.14
C GLU A 4 -5.24 -0.98 8.86
N PHE A 5 -4.85 0.09 8.15
CA PHE A 5 -3.93 -0.01 7.02
C PHE A 5 -2.59 -0.59 7.44
N GLU A 6 -2.01 -0.14 8.55
CA GLU A 6 -0.75 -0.69 9.07
C GLU A 6 -0.87 -2.18 9.40
N ALA A 7 -1.95 -2.59 10.07
CA ALA A 7 -2.20 -3.99 10.40
C ALA A 7 -2.29 -4.87 9.14
N LEU A 8 -3.06 -4.42 8.13
CA LEU A 8 -3.21 -5.15 6.88
C LEU A 8 -1.90 -5.22 6.08
N ILE A 9 -1.13 -4.13 6.02
CA ILE A 9 0.18 -4.10 5.35
C ILE A 9 1.15 -5.06 6.04
N ARG A 10 1.26 -5.02 7.37
CA ARG A 10 2.17 -5.90 8.12
C ARG A 10 1.82 -7.36 7.91
N ARG A 11 0.55 -7.72 8.09
CA ARG A 11 0.06 -9.08 7.91
C ARG A 11 0.28 -9.56 6.48
N GLY A 12 -0.05 -8.74 5.49
CA GLY A 12 0.15 -9.11 4.09
C GLY A 12 1.62 -9.23 3.69
N ALA A 13 2.48 -8.36 4.23
CA ALA A 13 3.94 -8.44 4.03
C ALA A 13 4.53 -9.71 4.63
N GLU A 14 4.11 -10.09 5.84
CA GLU A 14 4.51 -11.34 6.49
C GLU A 14 4.15 -12.57 5.65
N VAL A 15 2.89 -12.66 5.19
CA VAL A 15 2.42 -13.78 4.33
C VAL A 15 3.23 -13.89 3.03
N ARG A 16 3.74 -12.78 2.52
CA ARG A 16 4.51 -12.69 1.26
C ARG A 16 6.02 -12.75 1.46
N GLY A 17 6.50 -12.84 2.70
CA GLY A 17 7.93 -12.81 3.01
C GLY A 17 8.61 -11.46 2.71
N LEU A 18 7.84 -10.37 2.66
CA LEU A 18 8.37 -9.03 2.42
C LEU A 18 8.88 -8.40 3.73
N SER A 19 10.14 -7.97 3.72
CA SER A 19 10.72 -7.23 4.83
C SER A 19 10.50 -5.72 4.65
N LEU A 20 9.45 -5.18 5.27
CA LEU A 20 9.17 -3.74 5.30
C LEU A 20 9.55 -3.14 6.65
N SER A 21 10.36 -2.08 6.64
CA SER A 21 10.69 -1.35 7.88
C SER A 21 9.44 -0.65 8.45
N ALA A 22 9.40 -0.46 9.77
CA ALA A 22 8.29 0.25 10.43
C ALA A 22 8.06 1.65 9.84
N ALA A 23 9.13 2.38 9.51
CA ALA A 23 9.06 3.70 8.89
C ALA A 23 8.51 3.69 7.45
N VAL A 24 8.62 2.57 6.73
CA VAL A 24 8.00 2.40 5.40
C VAL A 24 6.52 2.07 5.56
N VAL A 25 6.17 1.18 6.47
CA VAL A 25 4.76 0.84 6.77
C VAL A 25 3.99 2.09 7.19
N ASP A 26 4.55 2.89 8.11
CA ASP A 26 3.96 4.15 8.56
C ASP A 26 3.68 5.12 7.40
N ARG A 27 4.67 5.31 6.52
CA ARG A 27 4.53 6.17 5.34
C ARG A 27 3.49 5.66 4.35
N LEU A 28 3.45 4.36 4.10
CA LEU A 28 2.45 3.74 3.22
C LEU A 28 1.04 3.87 3.80
N ALA A 29 0.86 3.66 5.11
CA ALA A 29 -0.43 3.85 5.76
C ALA A 29 -0.89 5.32 5.70
N GLY A 30 0.03 6.28 5.91
CA GLY A 30 -0.25 7.71 5.73
C GLY A 30 -0.63 8.07 4.28
N TYR A 31 0.05 7.48 3.30
CA TYR A 31 -0.32 7.64 1.89
C TYR A 31 -1.73 7.09 1.61
N LEU A 32 -2.07 5.92 2.15
CA LEU A 32 -3.40 5.33 1.99
C LEU A 32 -4.50 6.14 2.66
N ASP A 33 -4.25 6.81 3.78
CA ASP A 33 -5.21 7.74 4.39
C ASP A 33 -5.53 8.92 3.45
N ILE A 34 -4.50 9.51 2.84
CA ILE A 34 -4.66 10.59 1.87
C ILE A 34 -5.39 10.07 0.63
N LEU A 35 -4.99 8.90 0.12
CA LEU A 35 -5.63 8.28 -1.03
C LEU A 35 -7.10 7.98 -0.75
N ALA A 36 -7.43 7.44 0.43
CA ALA A 36 -8.80 7.16 0.85
C ALA A 36 -9.63 8.45 0.91
N PHE A 37 -9.07 9.56 1.39
CA PHE A 37 -9.73 10.85 1.40
C PHE A 37 -10.16 11.29 -0.01
N TRP A 38 -9.26 11.20 -0.99
CA TRP A 38 -9.55 11.58 -2.36
C TRP A 38 -10.42 10.56 -3.09
N ASN A 39 -10.22 9.27 -2.81
CA ASN A 39 -10.96 8.17 -3.42
C ASN A 39 -12.47 8.23 -3.12
N ARG A 40 -12.86 8.83 -1.98
CA ARG A 40 -14.27 9.10 -1.66
C ARG A 40 -14.91 10.17 -2.55
N ARG A 41 -14.12 11.12 -3.05
CA ARG A 41 -14.62 12.23 -3.89
C ARG A 41 -14.65 11.84 -5.36
N ILE A 42 -13.63 11.12 -5.80
CA ILE A 42 -13.48 10.59 -7.16
C ILE A 42 -12.86 9.21 -7.02
N ASN A 43 -13.42 8.19 -7.66
CA ASN A 43 -12.86 6.84 -7.57
C ASN A 43 -11.51 6.80 -8.29
N LEU A 44 -10.42 6.63 -7.53
CA LEU A 44 -9.03 6.60 -8.01
C LEU A 44 -8.49 5.19 -8.14
N THR A 45 -9.00 4.23 -7.37
CA THR A 45 -8.38 2.90 -7.23
C THR A 45 -9.31 1.73 -7.54
N ALA A 46 -10.58 1.98 -7.84
CA ALA A 46 -11.67 1.01 -7.92
C ALA A 46 -11.99 0.26 -6.61
N PHE A 47 -11.27 0.53 -5.50
CA PHE A 47 -11.51 -0.10 -4.20
C PHE A 47 -12.21 0.85 -3.23
N ASP A 48 -13.04 0.31 -2.32
CA ASP A 48 -13.55 1.06 -1.17
C ASP A 48 -12.47 1.16 -0.08
N LEU A 49 -11.74 2.27 -0.06
CA LEU A 49 -10.68 2.49 0.93
C LEU A 49 -11.21 3.00 2.28
N ALA A 50 -12.52 3.27 2.42
CA ALA A 50 -13.12 3.54 3.74
C ALA A 50 -13.36 2.24 4.52
N ARG A 51 -13.38 1.09 3.83
CA ARG A 51 -13.42 -0.25 4.40
C ARG A 51 -12.36 -1.11 3.71
N PRO A 52 -11.08 -0.92 4.07
CA PRO A 52 -9.98 -1.53 3.34
C PRO A 52 -10.00 -3.05 3.48
N SER A 53 -9.77 -3.74 2.37
CA SER A 53 -9.69 -5.20 2.32
C SER A 53 -8.26 -5.67 2.08
N GLU A 54 -7.97 -6.92 2.44
CA GLU A 54 -6.68 -7.55 2.13
C GLU A 54 -6.36 -7.49 0.63
N ALA A 55 -7.36 -7.67 -0.24
CA ALA A 55 -7.20 -7.59 -1.69
C ALA A 55 -6.81 -6.18 -2.15
N ALA A 56 -7.39 -5.13 -1.57
CA ALA A 56 -7.01 -3.75 -1.89
C ALA A 56 -5.56 -3.47 -1.48
N ILE A 57 -5.14 -3.91 -0.29
CA ILE A 57 -3.76 -3.71 0.20
C ILE A 57 -2.75 -4.54 -0.60
N ALA A 58 -3.09 -5.77 -0.95
CA ALA A 58 -2.29 -6.59 -1.86
C ALA A 58 -2.03 -5.85 -3.17
N ARG A 59 -3.10 -5.38 -3.82
CA ARG A 59 -3.01 -4.78 -5.16
C ARG A 59 -2.34 -3.40 -5.18
N LEU A 60 -2.62 -2.56 -4.18
CA LEU A 60 -2.15 -1.17 -4.15
C LEU A 60 -0.77 -1.00 -3.51
N VAL A 61 -0.36 -1.94 -2.66
CA VAL A 61 0.88 -1.79 -1.87
C VAL A 61 1.81 -2.98 -2.05
N LEU A 62 1.34 -4.20 -1.77
CA LEU A 62 2.24 -5.35 -1.63
C LEU A 62 2.77 -5.85 -2.97
N GLU A 63 1.91 -5.96 -3.98
CA GLU A 63 2.33 -6.36 -5.34
C GLU A 63 3.33 -5.34 -5.95
N PRO A 64 3.11 -4.01 -5.87
CA PRO A 64 4.14 -3.04 -6.25
C PRO A 64 5.44 -3.17 -5.43
N ALA A 65 5.35 -3.45 -4.13
CA ALA A 65 6.53 -3.62 -3.28
C ALA A 65 7.33 -4.87 -3.68
N GLU A 66 6.67 -6.00 -3.97
CA GLU A 66 7.28 -7.20 -4.54
C GLU A 66 7.94 -6.90 -5.88
N ALA A 67 7.25 -6.17 -6.75
CA ALA A 67 7.76 -5.85 -8.08
C ALA A 67 8.93 -4.86 -8.07
N SER A 68 9.12 -4.10 -6.98
CA SER A 68 10.13 -3.03 -6.89
C SER A 68 11.56 -3.50 -7.12
N VAL A 69 11.85 -4.79 -6.86
CA VAL A 69 13.17 -5.41 -7.11
C VAL A 69 13.51 -5.53 -8.59
N PHE A 70 12.49 -5.51 -9.47
CA PHE A 70 12.67 -5.60 -10.92
C PHE A 70 12.80 -4.23 -11.59
N VAL A 71 12.52 -3.14 -10.86
CA VAL A 71 12.63 -1.76 -11.38
C VAL A 71 14.08 -1.30 -11.29
N ARG A 72 14.71 -1.05 -12.44
CA ARG A 72 16.12 -0.64 -12.48
C ARG A 72 16.24 0.79 -11.93
N PRO A 73 17.39 1.18 -11.37
CA PRO A 73 17.59 2.55 -10.88
C PRO A 73 17.33 3.64 -11.93
N VAL A 74 17.61 3.36 -13.21
CA VAL A 74 17.36 4.29 -14.33
C VAL A 74 15.87 4.55 -14.58
N ASP A 75 15.00 3.62 -14.20
CA ASP A 75 13.55 3.72 -14.40
C ASP A 75 12.87 4.57 -13.31
N ARG A 76 13.61 5.01 -12.27
CA ARG A 76 13.06 5.70 -11.09
C ARG A 76 12.93 7.22 -11.25
N TYR A 77 13.58 7.80 -12.26
CA TYR A 77 13.66 9.26 -12.47
C TYR A 77 13.52 9.68 -13.95
N GLY A 78 12.93 8.82 -14.79
CA GLY A 78 12.63 9.10 -16.20
C GLY A 78 11.37 9.94 -16.38
#